data_AF-A0A7S0JN92-F1
#
_entry.id   AF-A0A7S0JN92-F1
#
_cell.length_a   1.000
_cell.length_b   1.000
_cell.length_c   1.000
_cell.angle_alpha   90.00
_cell.angle_beta   90.00
_cell.angle_gamma   90.00
#
_symmetry.space_group_name_H-M   'P 1'
#
loop_
_entity.id
_entity.type
_entity.pdbx_description
1 polymer ?
#
loop_
_entity_poly.entity_id
_entity_poly.type
_entity_poly.pdbx_seq_one_letter_code
_entity_poly.pdbx_strand_id
1 'polypeptide(L)'
;PWYISAEKAGTTVHTSPYIDVTGLGWMITMATPVRSFAFNGTVGPIIGVVGVDVTIKQLQQRARLVSVADRNSAHVIAANGFVVASPLFDGDESAAAAYASGDIAALEQSPPLAWE
;
A
#
# COMPACT_ATOMS: atom_id res chain seq x y z
N PRO A 1 10.95 3.30 2.80
CA PRO A 1 10.79 2.97 1.35
C PRO A 1 10.33 4.15 0.49
N TRP A 2 9.27 4.84 0.91
CA TRP A 2 8.57 5.88 0.17
C TRP A 2 9.44 7.06 -0.33
N TYR A 3 10.35 7.56 0.51
CA TYR A 3 11.21 8.70 0.15
C TYR A 3 12.06 8.39 -1.07
N ILE A 4 12.81 7.28 -1.03
CA ILE A 4 13.71 6.85 -2.10
C ILE A 4 12.91 6.53 -3.38
N SER A 5 11.74 5.90 -3.26
CA SER A 5 10.89 5.58 -4.41
C SER A 5 10.42 6.85 -5.14
N ALA A 6 9.95 7.86 -4.41
CA ALA A 6 9.48 9.12 -4.99
C ALA A 6 10.62 9.96 -5.57
N GLU A 7 11.76 10.01 -4.89
CA GLU A 7 12.96 10.70 -5.36
C GLU A 7 13.46 10.09 -6.69
N LYS A 8 13.57 8.77 -6.77
CA LYS A 8 14.00 8.06 -8.00
C LYS A 8 13.00 8.19 -9.14
N ALA A 9 11.70 8.10 -8.86
CA ALA A 9 10.68 8.22 -9.88
C ALA A 9 10.50 9.65 -10.39
N GLY A 10 10.83 10.66 -9.57
CA GLY A 10 10.68 12.07 -9.93
C GLY A 10 9.23 12.54 -10.08
N THR A 11 8.27 11.69 -9.70
CA THR A 11 6.81 11.89 -9.75
C THR A 11 6.13 11.25 -8.54
N THR A 12 4.83 11.43 -8.40
CA THR A 12 4.01 10.79 -7.37
C THR A 12 3.99 9.27 -7.54
N VAL A 13 4.23 8.55 -6.44
CA VAL A 13 4.24 7.08 -6.39
C VAL A 13 3.42 6.55 -5.22
N HIS A 14 2.99 5.30 -5.33
CA HIS A 14 2.55 4.49 -4.20
C HIS A 14 3.61 3.43 -3.90
N THR A 15 3.90 3.20 -2.64
CA THR A 15 4.75 2.07 -2.25
C THR A 15 3.97 0.75 -2.32
N SER A 16 4.68 -0.36 -2.50
CA SER A 16 4.17 -1.65 -2.04
C SER A 16 3.93 -1.62 -0.52
N PRO A 17 3.09 -2.51 0.03
CA PRO A 17 2.94 -2.65 1.47
C PRO A 17 4.29 -2.80 2.18
N TYR A 18 4.46 -2.08 3.29
CA TYR A 18 5.64 -2.20 4.16
C TYR A 18 5.26 -1.96 5.62
N ILE A 19 6.10 -2.42 6.55
CA ILE A 19 5.92 -2.18 7.98
C ILE A 19 6.40 -0.77 8.32
N ASP A 20 5.51 -0.02 8.96
CA ASP A 20 5.83 1.30 9.50
C ASP A 20 6.93 1.25 10.56
N VAL A 21 7.86 2.20 10.48
CA VAL A 21 8.93 2.36 11.44
C VAL A 21 8.45 2.87 12.81
N THR A 22 7.26 3.49 12.87
CA THR A 22 6.67 4.01 14.12
C THR A 22 5.71 3.02 14.81
N GLY A 23 5.52 1.82 14.25
CA GLY A 23 4.75 0.75 14.87
C GLY A 23 3.25 0.76 14.55
N LEU A 24 2.81 1.50 13.54
CA LEU A 24 1.41 1.46 13.08
C LEU A 24 1.06 0.20 12.26
N GLY A 25 2.03 -0.70 12.08
CA GLY A 25 1.89 -1.96 11.34
C GLY A 25 2.01 -1.76 9.82
N TRP A 26 1.33 -2.63 9.06
CA TRP A 26 1.37 -2.60 7.60
C TRP A 26 0.66 -1.37 7.01
N MET A 27 1.34 -0.73 6.07
CA MET A 27 0.83 0.44 5.37
C MET A 27 1.32 0.54 3.92
N ILE A 28 0.68 1.41 3.17
CA ILE A 28 1.22 2.00 1.95
C ILE A 28 1.41 3.49 2.15
N THR A 29 2.33 4.09 1.41
CA THR A 29 2.52 5.54 1.38
C THR A 29 2.33 6.03 -0.04
N MET A 30 1.51 7.07 -0.18
CA MET A 30 1.52 7.92 -1.36
C MET A 30 2.58 9.01 -1.14
N ALA A 31 3.57 9.09 -2.03
CA ALA A 31 4.69 10.01 -1.88
C ALA A 31 4.95 10.82 -3.15
N THR A 32 5.25 12.10 -2.99
CA THR A 32 5.50 13.03 -4.08
C THR A 32 6.78 13.83 -3.82
N PRO A 33 7.71 13.91 -4.79
CA PRO A 33 8.90 14.73 -4.64
C PRO A 33 8.55 16.22 -4.71
N VAL A 34 9.13 17.00 -3.80
CA VAL A 34 9.04 18.46 -3.78
C VAL A 34 10.22 19.01 -4.56
N ARG A 35 9.95 19.87 -5.54
CA ARG A 35 10.98 20.53 -6.34
C ARG A 35 11.10 21.99 -5.94
N SER A 36 12.31 22.53 -5.93
CA SER A 36 12.47 23.96 -5.79
C SER A 36 11.91 24.68 -7.02
N PHE A 37 11.47 25.91 -6.81
CA PHE A 37 10.94 26.76 -7.87
C PHE A 37 11.65 28.10 -7.82
N ALA A 38 12.25 28.50 -8.93
CA ALA A 38 12.82 29.84 -9.05
C ALA A 38 11.71 30.85 -9.38
N PHE A 39 11.85 32.09 -8.90
CA PHE A 39 10.89 33.17 -9.14
C PHE A 39 10.61 33.43 -10.63
N ASN A 40 11.52 33.02 -11.52
CA ASN A 40 11.37 33.13 -12.97
C ASN A 40 10.57 31.98 -13.62
N GLY A 41 9.94 31.10 -12.84
CA GLY A 41 9.15 29.99 -13.37
C GLY A 41 9.93 28.68 -13.59
N THR A 42 11.23 28.66 -13.31
CA THR A 42 12.08 27.50 -13.60
C THR A 42 11.97 26.46 -12.49
N VAL A 43 11.66 25.21 -12.86
CA VAL A 43 11.65 24.07 -11.95
C VAL A 43 13.08 23.63 -11.66
N GLY A 44 13.44 23.61 -10.38
CA GLY A 44 14.75 23.22 -9.90
C GLY A 44 14.83 21.75 -9.44
N PRO A 45 15.92 21.39 -8.73
CA PRO A 45 16.11 20.05 -8.21
C PRO A 45 15.05 19.65 -7.18
N ILE A 46 14.96 18.34 -6.93
CA ILE A 46 14.20 17.79 -5.80
C ILE A 46 14.88 18.24 -4.52
N ILE A 47 14.11 18.81 -3.59
CA ILE A 47 14.57 19.32 -2.28
C ILE A 47 14.00 18.53 -1.10
N GLY A 48 13.12 17.58 -1.37
CA GLY A 48 12.48 16.75 -0.36
C GLY A 48 11.39 15.87 -0.96
N VAL A 49 10.75 15.08 -0.10
CA VAL A 49 9.59 14.25 -0.46
C VAL A 49 8.55 14.41 0.63
N VAL A 50 7.30 14.59 0.24
CA VAL A 50 6.14 14.53 1.15
C VAL A 50 5.45 13.20 0.95
N GLY A 51 5.10 12.54 2.04
CA GLY A 51 4.37 11.27 2.06
C GLY A 51 3.13 11.34 2.95
N VAL A 52 2.09 10.60 2.57
CA VAL A 52 0.91 10.35 3.41
C VAL A 52 0.67 8.85 3.48
N ASP A 53 0.53 8.36 4.71
CA ASP A 53 0.35 6.93 4.98
C ASP A 53 -1.13 6.54 5.04
N VAL A 54 -1.41 5.34 4.55
CA VAL A 54 -2.68 4.65 4.73
C VAL A 54 -2.39 3.25 5.24
N THR A 55 -2.91 2.93 6.42
CA THR A 55 -2.77 1.58 6.97
C THR A 55 -3.57 0.58 6.13
N ILE A 56 -3.06 -0.65 6.01
CA ILE A 56 -3.80 -1.70 5.28
C ILE A 56 -5.15 -1.96 5.94
N LYS A 57 -5.24 -1.85 7.27
CA LYS A 57 -6.51 -1.92 8.02
C LYS A 57 -7.53 -0.89 7.56
N GLN A 58 -7.13 0.36 7.33
CA GLN A 58 -8.02 1.40 6.80
C GLN A 58 -8.48 1.07 5.37
N LEU A 59 -7.59 0.52 4.53
CA LEU A 59 -7.96 0.08 3.18
C LEU A 59 -8.98 -1.07 3.21
N GLN A 60 -8.78 -2.05 4.08
CA GLN A 60 -9.72 -3.17 4.26
C GLN A 60 -11.09 -2.68 4.73
N GLN A 61 -11.13 -1.75 5.70
CA GLN A 61 -12.38 -1.15 6.18
C GLN A 61 -13.12 -0.43 5.05
N ARG A 62 -12.41 0.31 4.20
CA ARG A 62 -13.00 0.98 3.03
C ARG A 62 -13.46 -0.03 1.97
N ALA A 63 -12.68 -1.07 1.69
CA ALA A 63 -13.03 -2.11 0.72
C ALA A 63 -14.33 -2.84 1.11
N ARG A 64 -14.53 -3.09 2.41
CA ARG A 64 -15.77 -3.71 2.93
C ARG A 64 -17.03 -2.94 2.60
N LEU A 65 -16.96 -1.61 2.44
CA LEU A 65 -18.12 -0.78 2.06
C LEU A 65 -18.65 -1.08 0.65
N VAL A 66 -17.83 -1.72 -0.19
CA VAL A 66 -18.20 -2.10 -1.56
C VAL A 66 -18.72 -3.55 -1.63
N SER A 67 -18.59 -4.32 -0.54
CA SER A 67 -19.12 -5.69 -0.49
C SER A 67 -20.63 -5.67 -0.27
N VAL A 68 -21.37 -6.34 -1.18
CA VAL A 68 -22.84 -6.26 -1.27
C VAL A 68 -23.54 -7.44 -0.56
N ALA A 69 -22.82 -8.47 -0.13
CA ALA A 69 -23.42 -9.65 0.53
C ALA A 69 -22.41 -10.43 1.39
N ASP A 70 -22.92 -11.26 2.30
CA ASP A 70 -22.20 -12.01 3.33
C ASP A 70 -21.16 -13.04 2.82
N ARG A 71 -21.08 -13.26 1.50
CA ARG A 71 -20.16 -14.23 0.86
C ARG A 71 -19.15 -13.58 -0.08
N ASN A 72 -19.07 -12.25 -0.12
CA ASN A 72 -18.25 -11.54 -1.10
C ASN A 72 -17.07 -10.86 -0.35
N SER A 73 -15.84 -11.09 -0.80
CA SER A 73 -14.65 -10.39 -0.30
C SER A 73 -14.23 -9.27 -1.26
N ALA A 74 -13.79 -8.15 -0.70
CA ALA A 74 -13.26 -7.03 -1.45
C ALA A 74 -11.74 -6.94 -1.24
N HIS A 75 -10.99 -6.94 -2.33
CA HIS A 75 -9.53 -6.90 -2.35
C HIS A 75 -9.06 -5.63 -3.07
N VAL A 76 -7.90 -5.12 -2.66
CA VAL A 76 -7.19 -4.05 -3.36
C VAL A 76 -5.93 -4.67 -3.96
N ILE A 77 -5.82 -4.59 -5.28
CA ILE A 77 -4.70 -5.17 -6.05
C ILE A 77 -4.02 -4.03 -6.80
N ALA A 78 -2.69 -3.96 -6.69
CA ALA A 78 -1.88 -3.01 -7.45
C ALA A 78 -1.81 -3.42 -8.93
N ALA A 79 -1.49 -2.46 -9.81
CA ALA A 79 -1.42 -2.69 -11.25
C ALA A 79 -0.38 -3.75 -11.68
N ASN A 80 0.57 -4.07 -10.81
CA ASN A 80 1.56 -5.13 -11.01
C ASN A 80 1.08 -6.52 -10.55
N GLY A 81 -0.18 -6.66 -10.13
CA GLY A 81 -0.78 -7.92 -9.70
C GLY A 81 -0.60 -8.24 -8.21
N PHE A 82 0.15 -7.44 -7.45
CA PHE A 82 0.34 -7.69 -6.02
C PHE A 82 -0.85 -7.23 -5.19
N VAL A 83 -1.20 -8.04 -4.20
CA VAL A 83 -2.25 -7.72 -3.23
C VAL A 83 -1.76 -6.64 -2.27
N VAL A 84 -2.52 -5.55 -2.18
CA VAL A 84 -2.28 -4.43 -1.27
C VAL A 84 -3.13 -4.59 -0.01
N ALA A 85 -4.40 -4.95 -0.16
CA ALA A 85 -5.30 -5.21 0.97
C ALA A 85 -6.24 -6.37 0.64
N SER A 86 -6.44 -7.27 1.59
CA SER A 86 -7.30 -8.45 1.43
C SER A 86 -7.91 -8.81 2.79
N PRO A 87 -9.15 -9.34 2.87
CA PRO A 87 -9.67 -9.91 4.11
C PRO A 87 -8.88 -11.14 4.57
N LEU A 88 -8.12 -11.77 3.67
CA LEU A 88 -7.20 -12.87 3.96
C LEU A 88 -5.84 -12.39 4.50
N PHE A 89 -5.70 -11.08 4.75
CA PHE A 89 -4.52 -10.48 5.34
C PHE A 89 -4.91 -9.94 6.71
N ASP A 90 -4.42 -10.56 7.77
CA ASP A 90 -4.67 -10.14 9.16
C ASP A 90 -3.64 -9.11 9.66
N GLY A 91 -2.63 -8.79 8.85
CA GLY A 91 -1.54 -7.91 9.24
C GLY A 91 -0.40 -8.62 9.96
N ASP A 92 -0.37 -9.96 9.96
CA ASP A 92 0.76 -10.74 10.48
C ASP A 92 2.03 -10.47 9.64
N GLU A 93 3.08 -10.04 10.33
CA GLU A 93 4.40 -9.74 9.77
C GLU A 93 5.05 -10.96 9.09
N SER A 94 4.70 -12.18 9.52
CA SER A 94 5.25 -13.43 8.98
C SER A 94 4.59 -13.84 7.66
N ALA A 95 3.29 -13.55 7.50
CA ALA A 95 2.54 -13.87 6.32
C ALA A 95 2.97 -12.95 5.16
N ALA A 96 3.26 -11.69 5.45
CA ALA A 96 3.51 -10.64 4.47
C ALA A 96 4.69 -10.85 3.51
N ALA A 97 5.65 -11.71 3.82
CA ALA A 97 6.68 -12.11 2.85
C ALA A 97 6.07 -12.84 1.64
N ALA A 98 4.98 -13.59 1.83
CA ALA A 98 4.22 -14.24 0.76
C ALA A 98 3.31 -13.25 0.00
N TYR A 99 2.86 -12.16 0.64
CA TYR A 99 1.95 -11.15 0.04
C TYR A 99 2.71 -10.06 -0.71
N ALA A 100 3.92 -9.70 -0.26
CA ALA A 100 4.83 -8.80 -0.98
C ALA A 100 5.25 -9.37 -2.35
N SER A 101 5.03 -10.67 -2.58
CA SER A 101 5.29 -11.39 -3.84
C SER A 101 4.08 -12.16 -4.39
N GLY A 102 2.88 -12.04 -3.82
CA GLY A 102 1.81 -13.02 -4.00
C GLY A 102 0.74 -12.65 -5.02
N ASP A 103 0.55 -13.52 -6.01
CA ASP A 103 -0.68 -13.63 -6.81
C ASP A 103 -1.86 -13.94 -5.89
N ILE A 104 -3.03 -13.32 -6.12
CA ILE A 104 -4.25 -13.57 -5.34
C ILE A 104 -4.68 -15.04 -5.40
N ALA A 105 -4.35 -15.74 -6.48
CA ALA A 105 -4.61 -17.16 -6.63
C ALA A 105 -3.88 -18.02 -5.59
N ALA A 106 -2.74 -17.55 -5.05
CA ALA A 106 -2.03 -18.21 -3.97
C ALA A 106 -2.72 -18.00 -2.60
N LEU A 107 -3.44 -16.89 -2.43
CA LEU A 107 -4.14 -16.57 -1.20
C LEU A 107 -5.46 -17.32 -1.07
N GLU A 108 -6.19 -17.49 -2.16
CA GLU A 108 -7.47 -18.22 -2.17
C GLU A 108 -7.31 -19.74 -1.92
N GLN A 109 -6.11 -20.29 -2.13
CA GLN A 109 -5.80 -21.69 -1.83
C GLN A 109 -5.51 -21.94 -0.35
N SER A 110 -5.34 -20.88 0.45
CA SER A 110 -5.20 -20.99 1.89
C SER A 110 -6.58 -21.17 2.53
N PRO A 111 -6.76 -22.13 3.46
CA PRO A 111 -8.06 -22.33 4.09
C PRO A 111 -8.54 -21.03 4.75
N PRO A 112 -9.84 -20.69 4.67
CA PRO A 112 -10.35 -19.48 5.29
C PRO A 112 -10.01 -19.48 6.78
N LEU A 113 -9.45 -18.38 7.27
CA LEU A 113 -9.29 -18.16 8.71
C LEU A 113 -10.68 -18.28 9.34
N ALA A 114 -10.86 -19.31 10.18
CA ALA A 114 -12.05 -19.47 10.98
C ALA A 114 -12.19 -18.24 11.86
N TRP A 115 -13.26 -17.48 11.66
CA TRP A 115 -13.67 -16.45 12.60
C TRP A 115 -14.27 -17.15 13.82
N GLU A 116 -13.67 -16.95 15.00
CA GLU A 116 -14.35 -17.13 16.30
C GLU A 116 -15.05 -15.84 16.69
#